data_AF-A0AAV2ZPE7-F1
#
_entry.id   AF-A0AAV2ZPE7-F1
#
_cell.length_a   1.000
_cell.length_b   1.000
_cell.length_c   1.000
_cell.angle_alpha   90.00
_cell.angle_beta   90.00
_cell.angle_gamma   90.00
#
_symmetry.space_group_name_H-M   'P 1'
#
loop_
_entity.id
_entity.type
_entity.pdbx_description
1 polymer ?
#
loop_
_entity_poly.entity_id
_entity_poly.type
_entity_poly.pdbx_seq_one_letter_code
_entity_poly.pdbx_strand_id
1 'polypeptide(L)'
;MDLTSWVILPFLIGSIGIYSLFKVLQKLRTSAYIQDAVVVITGATSGLGKGKYMYKPHTVIFDLSDVEAVTSAANEILHLAGKVDILINNAGISFRGNILNTEINVDRMIMDTNYFGPVALTKALLPSMIKNKRGHVVAISSIQGKISIPFRSAYSASKHATQAFFDCLRAEMVPYNIDVTVISPGYIQTNLSLNAVTEDGSKYGVMDKTTAEGRSPEDVAKIVLRAIGERSKDVLVAGLVPTLAVYLRPLSPTIFFALMAARAKKERKLKNA
;
A
#
# COMPACT_ATOMS: atom_id res chain seq x y z
N MET A 1 -16.38 -34.61 -38.83
CA MET A 1 -16.71 -33.21 -38.50
C MET A 1 -17.06 -33.18 -37.02
N ASP A 2 -16.28 -32.44 -36.24
CA ASP A 2 -16.17 -32.60 -34.78
C ASP A 2 -17.23 -31.76 -34.03
N LEU A 3 -18.23 -32.43 -33.44
CA LEU A 3 -19.38 -31.82 -32.75
C LEU A 3 -19.02 -31.05 -31.46
N THR A 4 -17.79 -31.17 -30.99
CA THR A 4 -17.31 -30.51 -29.76
C THR A 4 -17.11 -29.00 -29.92
N SER A 5 -16.81 -28.53 -31.13
CA SER A 5 -16.51 -27.13 -31.42
C SER A 5 -17.74 -26.18 -31.39
N TRP A 6 -18.94 -26.71 -31.65
CA TRP A 6 -20.17 -25.91 -31.77
C TRP A 6 -20.91 -25.67 -30.45
N VAL A 7 -20.62 -26.47 -29.41
CA VAL A 7 -21.25 -26.33 -28.08
C VAL A 7 -20.40 -25.44 -27.15
N ILE A 8 -19.08 -25.41 -27.34
CA ILE A 8 -18.15 -24.64 -26.48
C ILE A 8 -18.18 -23.14 -26.82
N LEU A 9 -18.37 -22.77 -28.09
CA LEU A 9 -18.34 -21.39 -28.55
C LEU A 9 -19.50 -20.51 -28.00
N PRO A 10 -20.77 -20.98 -27.95
CA PRO A 10 -21.87 -20.24 -27.33
C PRO A 10 -21.71 -20.05 -25.81
N PHE A 11 -21.12 -21.04 -25.11
CA PHE A 11 -20.83 -20.93 -23.68
C PHE A 11 -19.73 -19.90 -23.37
N LEU A 12 -18.70 -19.80 -24.20
CA LEU A 12 -17.66 -18.77 -24.10
C LEU A 12 -18.22 -17.35 -24.35
N ILE A 13 -19.12 -17.19 -25.33
CA ILE A 13 -19.73 -15.88 -25.63
C ILE A 13 -20.73 -15.49 -24.54
N GLY A 14 -21.54 -16.45 -24.05
CA GLY A 14 -22.47 -16.23 -22.94
C GLY A 14 -21.76 -15.87 -21.62
N SER A 15 -20.62 -16.50 -21.34
CA SER A 15 -19.81 -16.18 -20.15
C SER A 15 -19.12 -14.82 -20.23
N ILE A 16 -18.71 -14.36 -21.42
CA ILE A 16 -18.23 -12.98 -21.63
C ILE A 16 -19.34 -11.96 -21.37
N GLY A 17 -20.58 -12.25 -21.80
CA GLY A 17 -21.75 -11.39 -21.57
C GLY A 17 -22.10 -11.29 -20.08
N ILE A 18 -22.15 -12.42 -19.37
CA ILE A 18 -22.41 -12.47 -17.93
C ILE A 18 -21.27 -11.80 -17.15
N TYR A 19 -20.01 -12.01 -17.53
CA TYR A 19 -18.87 -11.35 -16.92
C TYR A 19 -18.88 -9.84 -17.13
N SER A 20 -19.25 -9.39 -18.34
CA SER A 20 -19.38 -7.97 -18.67
C SER A 20 -20.53 -7.32 -17.90
N LEU A 21 -21.68 -8.00 -17.82
CA LEU A 21 -22.82 -7.57 -17.01
C LEU A 21 -22.48 -7.53 -15.52
N PHE A 22 -21.75 -8.53 -15.00
CA PHE A 22 -21.25 -8.55 -13.63
C PHE A 22 -20.29 -7.37 -13.38
N LYS A 23 -19.37 -7.08 -14.30
CA LYS A 23 -18.48 -5.91 -14.24
C LYS A 23 -19.26 -4.60 -14.27
N VAL A 24 -20.32 -4.50 -15.09
CA VAL A 24 -21.20 -3.32 -15.13
C VAL A 24 -21.97 -3.19 -13.83
N LEU A 25 -22.53 -4.26 -13.28
CA LEU A 25 -23.23 -4.25 -11.99
C LEU A 25 -22.27 -3.93 -10.83
N GLN A 26 -21.04 -4.42 -10.86
CA GLN A 26 -19.97 -4.04 -9.93
C GLN A 26 -19.59 -2.56 -10.11
N LYS A 27 -19.57 -2.06 -11.36
CA LYS A 27 -19.34 -0.64 -11.71
C LYS A 27 -20.52 0.29 -11.33
N LEU A 28 -21.73 -0.25 -11.20
CA LEU A 28 -22.91 0.47 -10.72
C LEU A 28 -23.02 0.43 -9.19
N ARG A 29 -22.55 -0.65 -8.55
CA ARG A 29 -22.43 -0.79 -7.08
C ARG A 29 -21.28 0.04 -6.49
N THR A 30 -20.33 0.47 -7.31
CA THR A 30 -19.08 1.15 -6.91
C THR A 30 -19.20 2.63 -6.60
N SER A 31 -20.38 3.23 -6.75
CA SER A 31 -20.68 4.48 -6.05
C SER A 31 -21.02 4.22 -4.57
N ALA A 32 -20.33 3.28 -3.93
CA ALA A 32 -20.39 3.06 -2.50
C ALA A 32 -19.70 4.24 -1.81
N TYR A 33 -20.48 5.28 -1.52
CA TYR A 33 -20.05 6.34 -0.63
C TYR A 33 -19.84 5.73 0.76
N ILE A 34 -18.64 5.92 1.32
CA ILE A 34 -18.39 5.60 2.73
C ILE A 34 -19.20 6.61 3.55
N GLN A 35 -20.29 6.16 4.15
CA GLN A 35 -21.16 6.95 5.02
C GLN A 35 -21.17 6.35 6.42
N ASP A 36 -21.30 7.21 7.43
CA ASP A 36 -21.45 6.83 8.85
C ASP A 36 -20.36 5.86 9.37
N ALA A 37 -19.15 5.99 8.83
CA ALA A 37 -17.99 5.17 9.19
C ALA A 37 -16.95 5.99 9.95
N VAL A 38 -16.40 5.42 11.03
CA VAL A 38 -15.20 5.96 11.66
C VAL A 38 -13.97 5.50 10.88
N VAL A 39 -13.28 6.45 10.27
CA VAL A 39 -12.05 6.21 9.50
C VAL A 39 -10.84 6.74 10.27
N VAL A 40 -9.88 5.86 10.53
CA VAL A 40 -8.57 6.20 11.09
C VAL A 40 -7.55 6.16 9.96
N ILE A 41 -6.79 7.23 9.75
CA ILE A 41 -5.77 7.32 8.70
C ILE A 41 -4.45 7.71 9.33
N THR A 42 -3.41 6.91 9.12
CA THR A 42 -2.04 7.31 9.52
C THR A 42 -1.36 8.09 8.40
N GLY A 43 -0.56 9.08 8.75
CA GLY A 43 0.17 9.89 7.79
C GLY A 43 1.15 10.84 8.47
N ALA A 44 1.95 11.52 7.67
CA ALA A 44 2.87 12.53 8.20
C ALA A 44 2.10 13.76 8.71
N THR A 45 2.50 14.26 9.87
CA THR A 45 1.97 15.49 10.50
C THR A 45 2.08 16.72 9.60
N SER A 46 3.01 16.71 8.64
CA SER A 46 3.22 17.80 7.69
C SER A 46 2.04 18.03 6.74
N GLY A 47 1.21 17.00 6.47
CA GLY A 47 0.08 17.06 5.55
C GLY A 47 -1.30 16.77 6.16
N LEU A 48 -1.39 16.03 7.27
CA LEU A 48 -2.68 15.74 7.91
C LEU A 48 -3.25 16.97 8.63
N GLY A 49 -4.57 17.17 8.54
CA GLY A 49 -5.29 18.24 9.25
C GLY A 49 -5.14 19.65 8.66
N LYS A 50 -4.40 19.82 7.56
CA LYS A 50 -4.20 21.11 6.87
C LYS A 50 -5.14 21.23 5.66
N GLY A 51 -6.42 21.50 5.90
CA GLY A 51 -7.41 21.66 4.84
C GLY A 51 -8.74 22.23 5.35
N LYS A 52 -9.59 22.68 4.42
CA LYS A 52 -11.00 22.93 4.72
C LYS A 52 -11.73 21.60 4.70
N TYR A 53 -12.23 21.17 5.85
CA TYR A 53 -12.96 19.92 5.98
C TYR A 53 -14.44 20.19 6.18
N MET A 54 -15.28 19.36 5.54
CA MET A 54 -16.72 19.33 5.84
C MET A 54 -16.98 18.86 7.28
N TYR A 55 -16.14 17.96 7.79
CA TYR A 55 -16.14 17.49 9.18
C TYR A 55 -14.75 17.68 9.79
N LYS A 56 -14.67 18.32 10.96
CA LYS A 56 -13.39 18.55 11.64
C LYS A 56 -12.79 17.21 12.09
N PRO A 57 -11.57 16.83 11.65
CA PRO A 57 -10.96 15.59 12.09
C PRO A 57 -10.46 15.69 13.52
N HIS A 58 -10.55 14.58 14.26
CA HIS A 58 -9.76 14.40 15.48
C HIS A 58 -8.33 14.01 15.11
N THR A 59 -7.34 14.56 15.82
CA THR A 59 -5.93 14.31 15.54
C THR A 59 -5.28 13.74 16.79
N VAL A 60 -4.65 12.58 16.65
CA VAL A 60 -3.82 11.94 17.68
C VAL A 60 -2.38 11.95 17.14
N ILE A 61 -1.45 12.55 17.88
CA ILE A 61 -0.06 12.72 17.44
C ILE A 61 0.81 11.73 18.21
N PHE A 62 1.50 10.86 17.48
CA PHE A 62 2.43 9.88 18.02
C PHE A 62 3.48 9.53 16.96
N ASP A 63 4.61 8.97 17.41
CA ASP A 63 5.60 8.39 16.51
C ASP A 63 5.21 6.94 16.21
N LEU A 64 5.11 6.59 14.93
CA LEU A 64 4.74 5.25 14.48
C LEU A 64 5.88 4.23 14.69
N SER A 65 7.12 4.69 14.81
CA SER A 65 8.29 3.84 15.12
C SER A 65 8.37 3.45 16.60
N ASP A 66 7.62 4.13 17.48
CA ASP A 66 7.55 3.84 18.91
C ASP A 66 6.31 2.97 19.22
N VAL A 67 6.55 1.67 19.47
CA VAL A 67 5.48 0.69 19.73
C VAL A 67 4.69 0.99 21.02
N GLU A 68 5.32 1.58 22.03
CA GLU A 68 4.64 1.96 23.27
C GLU A 68 3.71 3.16 23.02
N ALA A 69 4.18 4.15 22.26
CA ALA A 69 3.37 5.27 21.82
C ALA A 69 2.18 4.84 20.96
N VAL A 70 2.37 3.84 20.07
CA VAL A 70 1.29 3.27 19.25
C VAL A 70 0.16 2.68 20.09
N THR A 71 0.48 1.99 21.18
CA THR A 71 -0.52 1.38 22.06
C THR A 71 -1.34 2.46 22.77
N SER A 72 -0.67 3.50 23.26
CA SER A 72 -1.32 4.66 23.90
C SER A 72 -2.21 5.41 22.91
N ALA A 73 -1.73 5.63 21.68
CA ALA A 73 -2.50 6.27 20.61
C ALA A 73 -3.74 5.45 20.22
N ALA A 74 -3.64 4.12 20.15
CA ALA A 74 -4.79 3.26 19.86
C ALA A 74 -5.89 3.38 20.92
N ASN A 75 -5.51 3.44 22.20
CA ASN A 75 -6.45 3.66 23.30
C ASN A 75 -7.12 5.04 23.20
N GLU A 76 -6.36 6.09 22.89
CA GLU A 76 -6.90 7.43 22.69
C GLU A 76 -7.88 7.47 21.50
N ILE A 77 -7.53 6.85 20.37
CA ILE A 77 -8.40 6.74 19.19
C ILE A 77 -9.73 6.07 19.56
N LEU A 78 -9.68 4.96 20.30
CA LEU A 78 -10.88 4.23 20.72
C LEU A 78 -11.71 5.02 21.72
N HIS A 79 -11.08 5.77 22.63
CA HIS A 79 -11.77 6.65 23.57
C HIS A 79 -12.50 7.79 22.84
N LEU A 80 -11.86 8.40 21.83
CA LEU A 80 -12.43 9.51 21.06
C LEU A 80 -13.56 9.07 20.13
N ALA A 81 -13.39 7.93 19.44
CA ALA A 81 -14.30 7.54 18.36
C ALA A 81 -15.25 6.38 18.71
N GLY A 82 -15.04 5.71 19.84
CA GLY A 82 -15.84 4.58 20.34
C GLY A 82 -15.67 3.27 19.56
N LYS A 83 -15.42 3.35 18.25
CA LYS A 83 -15.17 2.23 17.33
C LYS A 83 -14.24 2.67 16.20
N VAL A 84 -13.70 1.71 15.45
CA VAL A 84 -13.01 1.96 14.18
C VAL A 84 -13.63 1.07 13.11
N ASP A 85 -14.19 1.68 12.07
CA ASP A 85 -14.78 0.94 10.95
C ASP A 85 -13.75 0.70 9.86
N ILE A 86 -12.86 1.66 9.61
CA ILE A 86 -11.83 1.60 8.58
C ILE A 86 -10.50 2.09 9.16
N LEU A 87 -9.45 1.29 9.03
CA LEU A 87 -8.07 1.68 9.36
C LEU A 87 -7.25 1.76 8.07
N ILE A 88 -6.72 2.94 7.75
CA ILE A 88 -5.82 3.15 6.61
C ILE A 88 -4.40 3.38 7.12
N ASN A 89 -3.59 2.31 7.07
CA ASN A 89 -2.16 2.35 7.31
C ASN A 89 -1.44 2.97 6.09
N ASN A 90 -1.29 4.29 6.10
CA ASN A 90 -0.69 5.07 5.01
C ASN A 90 0.67 5.69 5.35
N ALA A 91 0.95 5.95 6.62
CA ALA A 91 2.24 6.48 7.04
C ALA A 91 3.41 5.56 6.63
N GLY A 92 4.54 6.18 6.29
CA GLY A 92 5.77 5.49 5.98
C GLY A 92 6.85 6.42 5.45
N ILE A 93 8.09 5.95 5.54
CA ILE A 93 9.29 6.63 5.04
C ILE A 93 9.91 5.82 3.91
N SER A 94 10.64 6.50 3.03
CA SER A 94 11.31 5.86 1.90
C SER A 94 12.81 5.99 2.04
N PHE A 95 13.54 5.13 1.33
CA PHE A 95 15.00 5.00 1.46
C PHE A 95 15.70 5.24 0.11
N ARG A 96 16.91 5.80 0.14
CA ARG A 96 17.82 5.94 -1.01
C ARG A 96 19.26 5.66 -0.58
N GLY A 97 19.83 4.52 -0.94
CA GLY A 97 21.22 4.24 -0.57
C GLY A 97 21.79 2.99 -1.24
N ASN A 98 23.11 2.87 -1.22
CA ASN A 98 23.79 1.65 -1.64
C ASN A 98 23.83 0.64 -0.49
N ILE A 99 23.49 -0.62 -0.77
CA ILE A 99 23.51 -1.69 0.22
C ILE A 99 24.87 -1.87 0.89
N LEU A 100 25.98 -1.56 0.20
CA LEU A 100 27.33 -1.65 0.78
C LEU A 100 27.58 -0.64 1.91
N ASN A 101 26.91 0.51 1.86
CA ASN A 101 27.12 1.63 2.77
C ASN A 101 25.96 1.82 3.76
N THR A 102 24.87 1.07 3.59
CA THR A 102 23.67 1.25 4.41
C THR A 102 23.95 0.75 5.82
N GLU A 103 23.82 1.64 6.81
CA GLU A 103 23.94 1.26 8.20
C GLU A 103 22.74 0.40 8.63
N ILE A 104 23.00 -0.64 9.43
CA ILE A 104 21.94 -1.53 9.92
C ILE A 104 20.87 -0.80 10.73
N ASN A 105 21.22 0.32 11.37
CA ASN A 105 20.27 1.16 12.10
C ASN A 105 19.26 1.83 11.16
N VAL A 106 19.67 2.15 9.92
CA VAL A 106 18.74 2.67 8.90
C VAL A 106 17.80 1.56 8.45
N ASP A 107 18.29 0.33 8.24
CA ASP A 107 17.40 -0.81 7.93
C ASP A 107 16.35 -1.01 9.04
N ARG A 108 16.76 -0.96 10.32
CA ARG A 108 15.85 -1.04 11.47
C ARG A 108 14.84 0.10 11.48
N MET A 109 15.29 1.35 11.38
CA MET A 109 14.43 2.54 11.36
C MET A 109 13.34 2.46 10.29
N ILE A 110 13.71 2.05 9.07
CA ILE A 110 12.77 1.83 7.98
C ILE A 110 11.77 0.74 8.33
N MET A 111 12.22 -0.37 8.93
CA MET A 111 11.34 -1.45 9.37
C MET A 111 10.39 -1.02 10.49
N ASP A 112 10.89 -0.33 11.50
CA ASP A 112 10.10 0.14 12.64
C ASP A 112 8.94 1.01 12.17
N THR A 113 9.23 1.96 11.27
CA THR A 113 8.23 2.88 10.74
C THR A 113 7.26 2.24 9.74
N ASN A 114 7.76 1.46 8.77
CA ASN A 114 6.93 0.97 7.65
C ASN A 114 6.21 -0.34 7.93
N TYR A 115 6.66 -1.10 8.93
CA TYR A 115 6.14 -2.44 9.24
C TYR A 115 5.69 -2.55 10.68
N PHE A 116 6.60 -2.44 11.66
CA PHE A 116 6.25 -2.71 13.06
C PHE A 116 5.19 -1.75 13.57
N GLY A 117 5.28 -0.47 13.25
CA GLY A 117 4.27 0.52 13.59
C GLY A 117 2.86 0.20 13.04
N PRO A 118 2.67 0.06 11.72
CA PRO A 118 1.40 -0.36 11.14
C PRO A 118 0.87 -1.69 11.70
N VAL A 119 1.76 -2.66 11.95
CA VAL A 119 1.41 -3.95 12.57
C VAL A 119 0.91 -3.74 14.00
N ALA A 120 1.63 -2.97 14.81
CA ALA A 120 1.27 -2.69 16.20
C ALA A 120 -0.07 -1.95 16.28
N LEU A 121 -0.28 -0.92 15.46
CA LEU A 121 -1.53 -0.16 15.43
C LEU A 121 -2.70 -1.02 14.99
N THR A 122 -2.50 -1.84 13.94
CA THR A 122 -3.51 -2.79 13.49
C THR A 122 -3.88 -3.76 14.60
N LYS A 123 -2.90 -4.40 15.25
CA LYS A 123 -3.13 -5.32 16.36
C LYS A 123 -3.84 -4.68 17.55
N ALA A 124 -3.51 -3.42 17.87
CA ALA A 124 -4.14 -2.69 18.97
C ALA A 124 -5.62 -2.35 18.68
N LEU A 125 -5.98 -2.05 17.43
CA LEU A 125 -7.36 -1.70 17.04
C LEU A 125 -8.22 -2.92 16.67
N LEU A 126 -7.60 -4.04 16.30
CA LEU A 126 -8.29 -5.25 15.83
C LEU A 126 -9.33 -5.81 16.82
N PRO A 127 -9.08 -5.89 18.14
CA PRO A 127 -10.07 -6.38 19.10
C PRO A 127 -11.39 -5.61 19.06
N SER A 128 -11.34 -4.29 18.84
CA SER A 128 -12.54 -3.44 18.70
C SER A 128 -13.31 -3.78 17.41
N MET A 129 -12.61 -3.97 16.29
CA MET A 129 -13.22 -4.40 15.03
C MET A 129 -13.87 -5.78 15.15
N ILE A 130 -13.20 -6.72 15.82
CA ILE A 130 -13.70 -8.09 16.07
C ILE A 130 -14.96 -8.04 16.95
N LYS A 131 -14.94 -7.27 18.04
CA LYS A 131 -16.10 -7.09 18.93
C LYS A 131 -17.31 -6.56 18.17
N ASN A 132 -17.08 -5.64 17.23
CA ASN A 132 -18.13 -5.06 16.38
C ASN A 132 -18.50 -5.94 15.16
N LYS A 133 -17.79 -7.07 14.94
CA LYS A 133 -17.98 -8.00 13.81
C LYS A 133 -17.99 -7.32 12.45
N ARG A 134 -17.21 -6.24 12.34
CA ARG A 134 -17.09 -5.41 11.14
C ARG A 134 -15.81 -4.61 11.20
N GLY A 135 -15.10 -4.54 10.09
CA GLY A 135 -13.97 -3.63 9.92
C GLY A 135 -13.36 -3.76 8.54
N HIS A 136 -12.55 -2.78 8.17
CA HIS A 136 -11.75 -2.83 6.96
C HIS A 136 -10.36 -2.27 7.24
N VAL A 137 -9.33 -3.11 7.14
CA VAL A 137 -7.94 -2.69 7.25
C VAL A 137 -7.36 -2.49 5.86
N VAL A 138 -6.82 -1.30 5.61
CA VAL A 138 -6.22 -0.90 4.34
C VAL A 138 -4.75 -0.60 4.59
N ALA A 139 -3.86 -1.23 3.82
CA ALA A 139 -2.43 -0.98 3.90
C ALA A 139 -1.91 -0.37 2.60
N ILE A 140 -1.28 0.81 2.69
CA ILE A 140 -0.56 1.42 1.58
C ILE A 140 0.87 0.87 1.54
N SER A 141 1.04 -0.15 0.71
CA SER A 141 2.33 -0.77 0.44
C SER A 141 3.06 0.00 -0.69
N SER A 142 3.63 -0.71 -1.65
CA SER A 142 4.25 -0.18 -2.86
C SER A 142 4.30 -1.30 -3.90
N ILE A 143 4.50 -0.96 -5.17
CA ILE A 143 5.00 -1.92 -6.16
C ILE A 143 6.30 -2.59 -5.67
N GLN A 144 7.10 -1.87 -4.86
CA GLN A 144 8.31 -2.40 -4.23
C GLN A 144 8.05 -3.40 -3.10
N GLY A 145 6.79 -3.66 -2.74
CA GLY A 145 6.39 -4.79 -1.89
C GLY A 145 6.11 -6.08 -2.67
N LYS A 146 6.18 -6.03 -4.01
CA LYS A 146 5.97 -7.17 -4.92
C LYS A 146 7.23 -7.49 -5.73
N ILE A 147 8.04 -6.48 -6.00
CA ILE A 147 9.32 -6.55 -6.71
C ILE A 147 10.36 -5.70 -6.00
N SER A 148 11.65 -5.98 -6.18
CA SER A 148 12.71 -5.17 -5.56
C SER A 148 13.45 -4.37 -6.62
N ILE A 149 13.78 -3.11 -6.30
CA ILE A 149 14.51 -2.21 -7.19
C ILE A 149 15.88 -1.89 -6.56
N PRO A 150 16.96 -1.80 -7.36
CA PRO A 150 18.28 -1.41 -6.85
C PRO A 150 18.27 -0.09 -6.07
N PHE A 151 19.20 0.06 -5.12
CA PHE A 151 19.37 1.24 -4.27
C PHE A 151 18.17 1.63 -3.39
N ARG A 152 17.30 0.64 -3.11
CA ARG A 152 16.07 0.77 -2.31
C ARG A 152 15.88 -0.43 -1.38
N SER A 153 16.96 -1.07 -0.91
CA SER A 153 16.95 -2.34 -0.16
C SER A 153 16.07 -2.28 1.09
N ALA A 154 16.35 -1.37 2.03
CA ALA A 154 15.62 -1.22 3.28
C ALA A 154 14.12 -0.99 3.03
N TYR A 155 13.79 -0.10 2.08
CA TYR A 155 12.40 0.19 1.72
C TYR A 155 11.69 -1.01 1.09
N SER A 156 12.31 -1.66 0.09
CA SER A 156 11.73 -2.82 -0.59
C SER A 156 11.50 -3.97 0.40
N ALA A 157 12.45 -4.22 1.30
CA ALA A 157 12.32 -5.21 2.36
C ALA A 157 11.12 -4.90 3.26
N SER A 158 11.00 -3.65 3.75
CA SER A 158 9.87 -3.25 4.59
C SER A 158 8.51 -3.42 3.91
N LYS A 159 8.39 -3.05 2.63
CA LYS A 159 7.13 -3.18 1.88
C LYS A 159 6.78 -4.63 1.52
N HIS A 160 7.77 -5.52 1.36
CA HIS A 160 7.50 -6.96 1.24
C HIS A 160 7.03 -7.54 2.59
N ALA A 161 7.63 -7.13 3.71
CA ALA A 161 7.18 -7.54 5.04
C ALA A 161 5.73 -7.06 5.31
N THR A 162 5.42 -5.80 4.98
CA THR A 162 4.06 -5.27 5.00
C THR A 162 3.11 -6.14 4.17
N GLN A 163 3.47 -6.43 2.91
CA GLN A 163 2.65 -7.26 2.02
C GLN A 163 2.33 -8.62 2.64
N ALA A 164 3.35 -9.34 3.11
CA ALA A 164 3.19 -10.66 3.68
C ALA A 164 2.30 -10.65 4.93
N PHE A 165 2.52 -9.70 5.85
CA PHE A 165 1.70 -9.60 7.06
C PHE A 165 0.24 -9.35 6.77
N PHE A 166 -0.07 -8.39 5.88
CA PHE A 166 -1.46 -8.09 5.54
C PHE A 166 -2.10 -9.19 4.68
N ASP A 167 -1.31 -10.00 3.98
CA ASP A 167 -1.81 -11.20 3.31
C ASP A 167 -2.23 -12.29 4.30
N CYS A 168 -1.46 -12.53 5.37
CA CYS A 168 -1.86 -13.40 6.48
C CYS A 168 -3.09 -12.85 7.20
N LEU A 169 -3.07 -11.57 7.60
CA LEU A 169 -4.18 -10.91 8.28
C LEU A 169 -5.49 -11.07 7.48
N ARG A 170 -5.44 -10.91 6.16
CA ARG A 170 -6.61 -11.08 5.29
C ARG A 170 -7.24 -12.46 5.42
N ALA A 171 -6.43 -13.51 5.44
CA ALA A 171 -6.93 -14.88 5.54
C ALA A 171 -7.48 -15.16 6.95
N GLU A 172 -6.76 -14.73 7.98
CA GLU A 172 -7.12 -14.95 9.38
C GLU A 172 -8.37 -14.18 9.82
N MET A 173 -8.65 -13.03 9.19
CA MET A 173 -9.74 -12.14 9.57
C MET A 173 -11.10 -12.45 8.93
N VAL A 174 -11.16 -13.40 7.98
CA VAL A 174 -12.42 -13.82 7.34
C VAL A 174 -13.50 -14.24 8.34
N PRO A 175 -13.23 -15.07 9.37
CA PRO A 175 -14.25 -15.49 10.34
C PRO A 175 -14.82 -14.35 11.17
N TYR A 176 -14.11 -13.22 11.25
CA TYR A 176 -14.49 -12.05 12.04
C TYR A 176 -15.18 -10.95 11.21
N ASN A 177 -15.42 -11.21 9.92
CA ASN A 177 -16.03 -10.24 8.98
C ASN A 177 -15.25 -8.91 8.90
N ILE A 178 -13.92 -9.02 8.87
CA ILE A 178 -13.00 -7.89 8.70
C ILE A 178 -12.29 -8.06 7.35
N ASP A 179 -12.46 -7.08 6.47
CA ASP A 179 -11.79 -7.05 5.16
C ASP A 179 -10.37 -6.50 5.28
N VAL A 180 -9.49 -6.97 4.39
CA VAL A 180 -8.13 -6.43 4.29
C VAL A 180 -7.79 -6.13 2.83
N THR A 181 -7.45 -4.87 2.56
CA THR A 181 -7.02 -4.38 1.25
C THR A 181 -5.56 -3.96 1.30
N VAL A 182 -4.74 -4.44 0.37
CA VAL A 182 -3.38 -3.92 0.17
C VAL A 182 -3.35 -3.15 -1.14
N ILE A 183 -2.86 -1.91 -1.07
CA ILE A 183 -2.69 -1.03 -2.23
C ILE A 183 -1.19 -0.94 -2.52
N SER A 184 -0.78 -1.30 -3.73
CA SER A 184 0.61 -1.25 -4.19
C SER A 184 0.78 -0.17 -5.25
N PRO A 185 0.97 1.09 -4.86
CA PRO A 185 1.21 2.16 -5.81
C PRO A 185 2.61 2.10 -6.42
N GLY A 186 2.71 2.60 -7.65
CA GLY A 186 3.97 3.02 -8.26
C GLY A 186 4.42 4.37 -7.71
N TYR A 187 4.88 5.26 -8.58
CA TYR A 187 5.28 6.61 -8.18
C TYR A 187 4.07 7.54 -8.04
N ILE A 188 4.05 8.34 -6.97
CA ILE A 188 3.03 9.32 -6.65
C ILE A 188 3.73 10.67 -6.43
N GLN A 189 3.19 11.73 -7.02
CA GLN A 189 3.72 13.09 -6.93
C GLN A 189 3.51 13.67 -5.52
N THR A 190 4.43 13.35 -4.62
CA THR A 190 4.46 13.77 -3.21
C THR A 190 5.87 14.15 -2.78
N ASN A 191 6.01 14.70 -1.58
CA ASN A 191 7.31 14.99 -0.97
C ASN A 191 8.05 13.72 -0.48
N LEU A 192 7.63 12.51 -0.87
CA LEU A 192 8.20 11.25 -0.39
C LEU A 192 9.70 11.08 -0.74
N SER A 193 10.14 11.58 -1.90
CA SER A 193 11.58 11.52 -2.22
C SER A 193 12.37 12.59 -1.46
N LEU A 194 11.84 13.80 -1.34
CA LEU A 194 12.48 14.87 -0.56
C LEU A 194 12.70 14.45 0.91
N ASN A 195 11.74 13.72 1.48
CA ASN A 195 11.76 13.25 2.87
C ASN A 195 12.30 11.83 3.05
N ALA A 196 12.96 11.28 2.03
CA ALA A 196 13.60 9.99 2.19
C ALA A 196 14.80 10.06 3.12
N VAL A 197 15.21 8.89 3.62
CA VAL A 197 16.48 8.73 4.33
C VAL A 197 17.53 8.08 3.43
N THR A 198 18.79 8.42 3.67
CA THR A 198 19.97 7.87 2.98
C THR A 198 20.65 6.77 3.79
N GLU A 199 21.78 6.28 3.30
CA GLU A 199 22.55 5.17 3.87
C GLU A 199 23.05 5.38 5.32
N ASP A 200 23.20 6.64 5.74
CA ASP A 200 23.57 7.10 7.08
C ASP A 200 22.36 7.63 7.90
N GLY A 201 21.15 7.52 7.36
CA GLY A 201 19.93 8.02 8.00
C GLY A 201 19.66 9.52 7.81
N SER A 202 20.55 10.25 7.14
CA SER A 202 20.33 11.66 6.81
C SER A 202 19.24 11.83 5.74
N LYS A 203 18.75 13.06 5.57
CA LYS A 203 17.64 13.35 4.65
C LYS A 203 18.15 13.42 3.20
N TYR A 204 17.52 12.67 2.30
CA TYR A 204 17.88 12.65 0.87
C TYR A 204 17.71 14.01 0.18
N GLY A 205 16.63 14.76 0.48
CA GLY A 205 16.48 16.15 0.05
C GLY A 205 16.23 16.38 -1.45
N VAL A 206 16.17 15.33 -2.27
CA VAL A 206 16.06 15.45 -3.73
C VAL A 206 14.70 14.98 -4.25
N MET A 207 14.13 15.73 -5.20
CA MET A 207 12.94 15.32 -5.93
C MET A 207 13.33 14.35 -7.06
N ASP A 208 13.05 13.06 -6.88
CA ASP A 208 13.30 12.06 -7.91
C ASP A 208 12.41 12.38 -9.13
N LYS A 209 12.97 12.38 -10.35
CA LYS A 209 12.20 12.60 -11.60
C LYS A 209 10.98 11.69 -11.70
N THR A 210 11.13 10.42 -11.35
CA THR A 210 10.04 9.44 -11.36
C THR A 210 8.93 9.78 -10.36
N THR A 211 9.27 10.40 -9.23
CA THR A 211 8.29 10.88 -8.24
C THR A 211 7.58 12.12 -8.74
N ALA A 212 8.30 13.07 -9.35
CA ALA A 212 7.73 14.28 -9.95
C ALA A 212 6.75 13.98 -11.09
N GLU A 213 7.05 12.96 -11.91
CA GLU A 213 6.21 12.46 -13.00
C GLU A 213 5.17 11.41 -12.54
N GLY A 214 5.04 11.21 -11.23
CA GLY A 214 4.11 10.26 -10.65
C GLY A 214 2.65 10.65 -10.80
N ARG A 215 1.74 9.74 -10.43
CA ARG A 215 0.30 10.03 -10.38
C ARG A 215 0.00 11.05 -9.27
N SER A 216 -1.04 11.87 -9.44
CA SER A 216 -1.50 12.79 -8.41
C SER A 216 -1.95 12.04 -7.13
N PRO A 217 -1.70 12.57 -5.92
CA PRO A 217 -2.23 12.00 -4.68
C PRO A 217 -3.76 11.88 -4.68
N GLU A 218 -4.46 12.84 -5.27
CA GLU A 218 -5.92 12.88 -5.34
C GLU A 218 -6.48 11.71 -6.15
N ASP A 219 -5.85 11.37 -7.27
CA ASP A 219 -6.29 10.23 -8.08
C ASP A 219 -5.99 8.90 -7.41
N VAL A 220 -4.86 8.80 -6.69
CA VAL A 220 -4.58 7.61 -5.86
C VAL A 220 -5.61 7.50 -4.75
N ALA A 221 -5.95 8.59 -4.06
CA ALA A 221 -6.98 8.59 -3.01
C ALA A 221 -8.34 8.12 -3.53
N LYS A 222 -8.78 8.57 -4.72
CA LYS A 222 -10.01 8.08 -5.37
C LYS A 222 -9.96 6.57 -5.63
N ILE A 223 -8.82 6.04 -6.08
CA ILE A 223 -8.64 4.61 -6.30
C ILE A 223 -8.70 3.84 -4.98
N VAL A 224 -8.08 4.36 -3.91
CA VAL A 224 -8.15 3.76 -2.57
C VAL A 224 -9.59 3.71 -2.07
N LEU A 225 -10.34 4.83 -2.16
CA LEU A 225 -11.76 4.87 -1.76
C LEU A 225 -12.61 3.88 -2.55
N ARG A 226 -12.37 3.77 -3.86
CA ARG A 226 -13.04 2.79 -4.69
C ARG A 226 -12.71 1.35 -4.28
N ALA A 227 -11.44 1.06 -4.02
CA ALA A 227 -10.99 -0.26 -3.57
C ALA A 227 -11.61 -0.65 -2.21
N ILE A 228 -11.78 0.32 -1.31
CA ILE A 228 -12.51 0.15 -0.05
C ILE A 228 -13.97 -0.23 -0.32
N GLY A 229 -14.68 0.54 -1.15
CA GLY A 229 -16.07 0.27 -1.50
C GLY A 229 -16.30 -1.06 -2.21
N GLU A 230 -15.33 -1.50 -3.04
CA GLU A 230 -15.34 -2.80 -3.72
C GLU A 230 -14.88 -3.97 -2.84
N ARG A 231 -14.33 -3.70 -1.65
CA ARG A 231 -13.64 -4.69 -0.82
C ARG A 231 -12.54 -5.44 -1.60
N SER A 232 -11.81 -4.71 -2.45
CA SER A 232 -10.74 -5.27 -3.26
C SER A 232 -9.63 -5.82 -2.36
N LYS A 233 -9.08 -7.00 -2.66
CA LYS A 233 -8.09 -7.65 -1.78
C LYS A 233 -6.67 -7.09 -1.98
N ASP A 234 -6.26 -6.94 -3.23
CA ASP A 234 -4.90 -6.59 -3.65
C ASP A 234 -4.99 -5.73 -4.92
N VAL A 235 -4.49 -4.49 -4.85
CA VAL A 235 -4.70 -3.48 -5.89
C VAL A 235 -3.38 -2.87 -6.32
N LEU A 236 -3.00 -3.08 -7.58
CA LEU A 236 -1.85 -2.42 -8.19
C LEU A 236 -2.25 -1.04 -8.74
N VAL A 237 -1.56 0.01 -8.31
CA VAL A 237 -1.76 1.38 -8.79
C VAL A 237 -0.48 1.88 -9.44
N ALA A 238 -0.09 1.25 -10.55
CA ALA A 238 1.14 1.54 -11.26
C ALA A 238 0.91 1.60 -12.78
N GLY A 239 1.88 2.17 -13.50
CA GLY A 239 1.88 2.13 -14.97
C GLY A 239 2.09 0.72 -15.51
N LEU A 240 2.00 0.58 -16.84
CA LEU A 240 2.14 -0.72 -17.52
C LEU A 240 3.47 -1.40 -17.21
N VAL A 241 4.59 -0.67 -17.26
CA VAL A 241 5.93 -1.25 -17.09
C VAL A 241 6.16 -1.83 -15.68
N PRO A 242 5.93 -1.10 -14.57
CA PRO A 242 6.06 -1.72 -13.24
C PRO A 242 5.07 -2.85 -13.00
N THR A 243 3.86 -2.76 -13.58
CA THR A 243 2.85 -3.82 -13.48
C THR A 243 3.32 -5.10 -14.16
N LEU A 244 3.83 -5.02 -15.39
CA LEU A 244 4.41 -6.17 -16.09
C LEU A 244 5.62 -6.74 -15.34
N ALA A 245 6.44 -5.90 -14.70
CA ALA A 245 7.58 -6.35 -13.93
C ALA A 245 7.17 -7.22 -12.72
N VAL A 246 6.02 -6.95 -12.09
CA VAL A 246 5.46 -7.80 -11.01
C VAL A 246 5.20 -9.22 -11.49
N TYR A 247 4.63 -9.38 -12.69
CA TYR A 247 4.38 -10.71 -13.27
C TYR A 247 5.64 -11.34 -13.87
N LEU A 248 6.56 -10.53 -14.41
CA LEU A 248 7.82 -11.01 -14.97
C LEU A 248 8.71 -11.65 -13.90
N ARG A 249 8.74 -11.11 -12.67
CA ARG A 249 9.56 -11.64 -11.59
C ARG A 249 9.34 -13.15 -11.33
N PRO A 250 8.10 -13.65 -11.12
CA PRO A 250 7.86 -15.08 -10.97
C PRO A 250 7.88 -15.87 -12.30
N LEU A 251 7.47 -15.27 -13.42
CA LEU A 251 7.39 -15.99 -14.72
C LEU A 251 8.75 -16.23 -15.37
N SER A 252 9.67 -15.27 -15.25
CA SER A 252 11.03 -15.39 -15.76
C SER A 252 12.01 -14.64 -14.85
N PRO A 253 12.42 -15.26 -13.73
CA PRO A 253 13.37 -14.67 -12.79
C PRO A 253 14.68 -14.25 -13.48
N THR A 254 15.19 -15.07 -14.40
CA THR A 254 16.42 -14.79 -15.16
C THR A 254 16.35 -13.45 -15.90
N ILE A 255 15.27 -13.22 -16.66
CA ILE A 255 15.09 -11.97 -17.41
C ILE A 255 14.89 -10.80 -16.44
N PHE A 256 14.04 -10.98 -15.43
CA PHE A 256 13.79 -9.94 -14.43
C PHE A 256 15.08 -9.47 -13.75
N PHE A 257 15.90 -10.41 -13.26
CA PHE A 257 17.14 -10.08 -12.57
C PHE A 257 18.22 -9.54 -13.50
N ALA A 258 18.24 -9.95 -14.79
CA ALA A 258 19.10 -9.32 -15.79
C ALA A 258 18.74 -7.84 -16.01
N LEU A 259 17.43 -7.51 -16.10
CA LEU A 259 16.96 -6.13 -16.19
C LEU A 259 17.30 -5.32 -14.93
N MET A 260 17.17 -5.92 -13.74
CA MET A 260 17.56 -5.25 -12.49
C MET A 260 19.06 -4.99 -12.41
N ALA A 261 19.91 -5.93 -12.87
CA ALA A 261 21.35 -5.73 -12.94
C ALA A 261 21.73 -4.63 -13.95
N ALA A 262 21.09 -4.59 -15.12
CA ALA A 262 21.29 -3.53 -16.11
C ALA A 262 20.87 -2.16 -15.55
N ARG A 263 19.74 -2.11 -14.85
CA ARG A 263 19.27 -0.91 -14.15
C ARG A 263 20.28 -0.43 -13.10
N ALA A 264 20.79 -1.33 -12.27
CA ALA A 264 21.78 -1.01 -11.24
C ALA A 264 23.06 -0.41 -11.84
N LYS A 265 23.56 -0.99 -12.95
CA LYS A 265 24.73 -0.47 -13.69
C LYS A 265 24.50 0.94 -14.22
N LYS A 266 23.31 1.22 -14.78
CA LYS A 266 22.95 2.55 -15.31
C LYS A 266 22.90 3.60 -14.20
N GLU A 267 22.23 3.30 -13.10
CA GLU A 267 22.10 4.25 -11.98
C GLU A 267 23.45 4.51 -11.29
N ARG A 268 24.33 3.51 -11.18
CA ARG A 268 25.70 3.70 -10.65
C ARG A 268 26.52 4.65 -11.52
N LYS A 269 26.43 4.53 -12.85
CA LYS A 269 27.13 5.44 -13.78
C LYS A 269 26.67 6.89 -13.61
N LEU A 270 25.37 7.13 -13.43
CA LEU A 270 24.81 8.47 -13.22
C LEU A 270 25.24 9.11 -11.89
N LYS A 271 25.54 8.32 -10.87
CA LYS A 271 26.03 8.82 -9.58
C LYS A 271 27.53 9.10 -9.55
N ASN A 272 28.29 8.52 -10.48
CA ASN A 272 29.74 8.65 -10.59
C ASN A 272 30.17 9.64 -11.69
N ALA A 273 29.22 10.20 -12.44
CA ALA A 273 29.42 11.20 -13.50
C ALA A 273 29.03 12.57 -12.97
#